data_AF-A0A922SPP4-F1
#
_entry.id   AF-A0A922SPP4-F1
#
_cell.length_a   1.000
_cell.length_b   1.000
_cell.length_c   1.000
_cell.angle_alpha   90.00
_cell.angle_beta   90.00
_cell.angle_gamma   90.00
#
_symmetry.space_group_name_H-M   'P 1'
#
loop_
_entity.id
_entity.type
_entity.pdbx_description
1 polymer ?
#
loop_
_entity_poly.entity_id
_entity_poly.type
_entity_poly.pdbx_seq_one_letter_code
_entity_poly.pdbx_strand_id
1 'polypeptide(L)'
;MDKYEPQFVKTLQGATLLLLDGFTFNKNGTMVSGRTRYVCSKTSKGCKARVFLDSNNKVINYFNDHNHGCIKYIITRNGYFVKVD
;
A
#
# COMPACT_ATOMS: atom_id res chain seq x y z
N MET A 1 20.75 -2.49 -3.28
CA MET A 1 19.48 -2.36 -4.03
C MET A 1 18.35 -2.52 -3.05
N ASP A 2 17.39 -1.60 -3.06
CA ASP A 2 16.24 -1.69 -2.15
C ASP A 2 15.39 -2.92 -2.55
N LYS A 3 15.10 -3.80 -1.59
CA LYS A 3 14.48 -5.12 -1.83
C LYS A 3 13.03 -5.03 -2.35
N TYR A 4 12.37 -3.89 -2.15
CA TYR A 4 10.97 -3.67 -2.42
C TYR A 4 10.79 -2.31 -3.08
N GLU A 5 9.91 -2.23 -4.08
CA GLU A 5 9.62 -1.01 -4.84
C GLU A 5 8.19 -0.52 -4.57
N PRO A 6 8.00 0.31 -3.53
CA PRO A 6 6.69 0.87 -3.22
C PRO A 6 6.28 1.90 -4.28
N GLN A 7 5.04 1.82 -4.76
CA GLN A 7 4.47 2.83 -5.66
C GLN A 7 3.29 3.55 -4.99
N PHE A 8 3.21 4.87 -5.13
CA PHE A 8 2.05 5.62 -4.68
C PHE A 8 1.09 5.83 -5.83
N VAL A 9 -0.17 5.46 -5.62
CA VAL A 9 -1.22 5.58 -6.63
C VAL A 9 -2.38 6.40 -6.09
N LYS A 10 -2.99 7.22 -6.97
CA LYS A 10 -4.17 8.01 -6.62
C LYS A 10 -5.43 7.31 -7.10
N THR A 11 -6.43 7.19 -6.24
CA THR A 11 -7.76 6.72 -6.63
C THR A 11 -8.55 7.85 -7.29
N LEU A 12 -9.64 7.52 -7.99
CA LEU A 12 -10.55 8.52 -8.58
C LEU A 12 -11.16 9.45 -7.53
N GLN A 13 -11.33 8.98 -6.29
CA GLN A 13 -11.83 9.76 -5.17
C GLN A 13 -10.76 10.64 -4.51
N GLY A 14 -9.52 10.66 -5.05
CA GLY A 14 -8.42 11.48 -4.55
C GLY A 14 -7.61 10.86 -3.41
N ALA A 15 -7.94 9.66 -2.95
CA ALA A 15 -7.15 8.97 -1.93
C ALA A 15 -5.81 8.50 -2.50
N THR A 16 -4.74 8.56 -1.71
CA THR A 16 -3.43 7.99 -2.09
C THR A 16 -3.22 6.66 -1.39
N LEU A 17 -2.97 5.62 -2.17
CA LEU A 17 -2.66 4.27 -1.70
C LEU A 17 -1.20 3.95 -1.97
N LEU A 18 -0.65 3.07 -1.15
CA LEU A 18 0.61 2.40 -1.40
C LEU A 18 0.34 1.09 -2.14
N LEU A 19 0.99 0.87 -3.26
CA LEU A 19 0.98 -0.37 -4.03
C LEU A 19 2.32 -1.07 -3.84
N LEU A 20 2.28 -2.33 -3.38
CA LEU A 20 3.46 -3.16 -3.20
C LEU A 20 3.08 -4.63 -3.40
N ASP A 21 3.85 -5.36 -4.19
CA ASP A 21 3.66 -6.80 -4.49
C ASP A 21 2.23 -7.17 -4.94
N GLY A 22 1.57 -6.27 -5.68
CA GLY A 22 0.20 -6.48 -6.17
C GLY A 22 -0.90 -6.25 -5.12
N PHE A 23 -0.55 -5.75 -3.94
CA PHE A 23 -1.49 -5.40 -2.88
C PHE A 23 -1.52 -3.89 -2.66
N THR A 24 -2.67 -3.37 -2.24
CA THR A 24 -2.81 -1.97 -1.86
C THR A 24 -2.89 -1.81 -0.36
N PHE A 25 -2.33 -0.70 0.13
CA PHE A 25 -2.29 -0.36 1.53
C PHE A 25 -2.71 1.10 1.74
N ASN A 26 -3.48 1.34 2.81
CA ASN A 26 -3.88 2.66 3.26
C ASN A 26 -2.89 3.18 4.30
N LYS A 27 -2.60 4.48 4.28
CA LYS A 27 -1.83 5.12 5.34
C LYS A 27 -2.64 5.05 6.64
N ASN A 28 -2.07 4.43 7.66
CA ASN A 28 -2.70 4.30 8.98
C ASN A 28 -2.20 5.36 9.96
N GLY A 29 -0.99 5.85 9.80
CA GLY A 29 -0.45 6.91 10.66
C GLY A 29 1.06 7.04 10.57
N THR A 30 1.57 8.16 11.09
CA THR A 30 2.99 8.42 11.25
C THR A 30 3.38 8.15 12.71
N MET A 31 4.45 7.38 12.91
CA MET A 31 4.99 7.04 14.23
C MET A 31 5.92 8.14 14.73
N VAL A 32 6.14 8.21 16.05
CA VAL A 32 7.07 9.16 16.69
C VAL A 32 8.48 9.10 16.08
N SER A 33 8.90 7.92 15.61
CA SER A 33 10.19 7.73 14.94
C SER A 33 10.26 8.28 13.50
N GLY A 34 9.25 9.03 13.04
CA GLY A 34 9.15 9.53 11.66
C GLY A 34 8.76 8.48 10.60
N ARG A 35 8.51 7.24 11.02
CA ARG A 35 8.12 6.13 10.12
C ARG A 35 6.64 6.19 9.82
N THR A 36 6.26 5.87 8.60
CA THR A 36 4.84 5.81 8.22
C THR A 36 4.36 4.36 8.17
N ARG A 37 3.30 4.06 8.91
CA ARG A 37 2.63 2.75 8.88
C ARG A 37 1.54 2.75 7.81
N TYR A 38 1.59 1.74 6.94
CA TYR A 38 0.56 1.40 5.97
C TYR A 38 -0.05 0.04 6.32
N VAL A 39 -1.36 -0.10 6.17
CA VAL A 39 -2.11 -1.35 6.42
C VAL A 39 -2.84 -1.79 5.17
N CYS A 40 -2.96 -3.10 4.94
CA CYS A 40 -3.62 -3.62 3.76
C CYS A 40 -5.05 -3.04 3.63
N SER A 41 -5.47 -2.74 2.40
CA SER A 41 -6.82 -2.23 2.10
C SER A 41 -7.94 -3.17 2.52
N LYS A 42 -7.64 -4.45 2.80
CA LYS A 42 -8.58 -5.44 3.32
C LYS A 42 -8.43 -5.66 4.83
N THR A 43 -7.83 -4.74 5.57
CA THR A 43 -7.70 -4.84 7.04
C THR A 43 -9.06 -4.97 7.73
N SER A 44 -10.10 -4.31 7.22
CA SER A 44 -11.49 -4.47 7.70
C SER A 44 -12.08 -5.86 7.44
N LYS A 45 -11.44 -6.68 6.60
CA LYS A 45 -11.76 -8.09 6.35
C LYS A 45 -10.79 -9.05 7.07
N GLY A 46 -10.06 -8.55 8.07
CA GLY A 46 -9.18 -9.36 8.92
C GLY A 46 -7.76 -9.57 8.38
N CYS A 47 -7.38 -8.94 7.26
CA CYS A 47 -6.01 -8.99 6.76
C CYS A 47 -5.04 -8.28 7.72
N LYS A 48 -3.90 -8.92 8.00
CA LYS A 48 -2.89 -8.46 8.97
C LYS A 48 -1.66 -7.83 8.32
N ALA A 49 -1.58 -7.87 6.99
CA ALA A 49 -0.46 -7.32 6.25
C ALA A 49 -0.28 -5.81 6.48
N ARG A 50 0.98 -5.40 6.65
CA ARG A 50 1.36 -4.02 6.95
C ARG A 50 2.78 -3.72 6.45
N VAL A 51 2.99 -2.47 6.04
CA VAL A 51 4.27 -1.96 5.54
C VAL A 51 4.68 -0.74 6.38
N PHE A 52 5.96 -0.62 6.66
CA PHE A 52 6.54 0.55 7.32
C PHE A 52 7.52 1.22 6.37
N LEU A 53 7.27 2.49 6.07
CA LEU A 53 8.15 3.32 5.26
C LEU A 53 8.96 4.28 6.14
N ASP A 54 10.18 4.61 5.71
CA ASP A 54 10.96 5.71 6.28
C ASP A 54 10.46 7.07 5.76
N SER A 55 11.14 8.16 6.17
CA SER A 55 10.84 9.51 5.71
C SER A 55 11.09 9.74 4.22
N ASN A 56 11.86 8.85 3.58
CA ASN A 56 12.16 8.87 2.14
C ASN A 56 11.28 7.88 1.35
N ASN A 57 10.20 7.39 1.96
CA ASN A 57 9.29 6.39 1.41
C ASN A 57 9.92 5.02 1.08
N LYS A 58 11.07 4.69 1.66
CA LYS A 58 11.68 3.36 1.48
C LYS A 58 11.08 2.35 2.44
N VAL A 59 10.88 1.12 1.95
CA VAL A 59 10.38 0.02 2.78
C VAL A 59 11.43 -0.38 3.81
N ILE A 60 11.15 -0.10 5.08
CA ILE A 60 11.97 -0.56 6.21
C ILE A 60 11.55 -1.96 6.64
N ASN A 61 10.24 -2.21 6.66
CA ASN A 61 9.70 -3.49 7.07
C ASN A 61 8.41 -3.82 6.33
N TYR A 62 8.27 -5.08 5.93
CA TYR A 62 7.09 -5.59 5.24
C TYR A 62 6.62 -6.90 5.89
N PHE A 63 5.48 -6.83 6.58
CA PHE A 63 4.77 -7.99 7.10
C PHE A 63 3.77 -8.45 6.05
N ASN A 64 4.17 -9.45 5.24
CA ASN A 64 3.41 -9.96 4.12
C ASN A 64 2.41 -11.07 4.53
N ASP A 65 1.56 -10.80 5.52
CA ASP A 65 0.56 -11.74 6.07
C ASP A 65 -0.84 -11.41 5.51
N HIS A 66 -1.06 -11.75 4.24
CA HIS A 66 -2.36 -11.60 3.58
C HIS A 66 -3.18 -12.88 3.71
N ASN A 67 -4.46 -12.72 4.03
CA ASN A 67 -5.46 -13.79 4.05
C ASN A 67 -6.38 -13.76 2.82
N HIS A 68 -5.95 -13.07 1.75
CA HIS A 68 -6.68 -12.92 0.50
C HIS A 68 -5.71 -12.83 -0.67
N GLY A 69 -6.21 -13.08 -1.88
CA GLY A 69 -5.42 -12.91 -3.11
C GLY A 69 -5.08 -11.45 -3.40
N CYS A 70 -4.07 -11.24 -4.25
CA CYS A 70 -3.78 -9.93 -4.81
C CYS A 70 -4.93 -9.48 -5.73
N ILE A 71 -5.07 -8.18 -5.90
CA ILE A 71 -6.12 -7.59 -6.73
C ILE A 71 -5.51 -7.16 -8.06
N LYS A 72 -6.19 -7.49 -9.16
CA LYS A 72 -5.86 -6.93 -10.46
C LYS A 72 -6.31 -5.47 -10.47
N TYR A 73 -5.48 -4.62 -11.06
CA TYR A 73 -5.75 -3.20 -11.16
C TYR A 73 -5.40 -2.69 -12.55
N ILE A 74 -6.09 -1.63 -12.93
CA ILE A 74 -5.81 -0.87 -14.14
C ILE A 74 -5.37 0.52 -13.70
N ILE A 75 -4.20 0.95 -14.19
CA ILE A 75 -3.81 2.36 -14.16
C ILE A 75 -4.38 2.99 -15.42
N THR A 76 -5.31 3.92 -15.25
CA THR A 76 -5.89 4.65 -16.38
C THR A 76 -4.85 5.54 -17.05
N ARG A 77 -5.11 5.99 -18.28
CA ARG A 77 -4.24 6.95 -19.00
C ARG A 77 -3.97 8.24 -18.21
N ASN A 78 -4.87 8.60 -17.30
CA ASN A 78 -4.76 9.79 -16.45
C ASN A 78 -4.07 9.53 -15.11
N GLY A 79 -3.47 8.34 -14.91
CA GLY A 79 -2.71 7.99 -13.70
C GLY A 79 -3.57 7.54 -12.51
N TYR A 80 -4.89 7.39 -12.68
CA TYR A 80 -5.77 6.91 -11.61
C TYR A 80 -5.80 5.39 -11.53
N PHE A 81 -5.81 4.90 -10.29
CA PHE A 81 -5.94 3.49 -9.95
C PHE A 81 -7.41 3.07 -9.87
N VAL A 82 -7.78 2.05 -10.66
CA VAL A 82 -9.10 1.41 -10.63
C VAL A 82 -8.94 -0.04 -10.23
N LYS A 83 -9.61 -0.43 -9.15
CA LYS A 83 -9.71 -1.84 -8.73
C LYS A 83 -10.63 -2.57 -9.70
N VAL A 84 -10.15 -3.69 -10.25
CA VAL A 84 -10.97 -4.60 -11.05
C VAL A 84 -11.35 -5.75 -10.12
N ASP A 85 -12.65 -5.98 -9.93
CA ASP A 85 -13.16 -7.22 -9.31
C ASP A 85 -13.21 -8.35 -10.33
#